data_AF-E8N579-F1
#
_entry.id   AF-E8N579-F1
#
_cell.length_a   1.000
_cell.length_b   1.000
_cell.length_c   1.000
_cell.angle_alpha   90.00
_cell.angle_beta   90.00
_cell.angle_gamma   90.00
#
_symmetry.space_group_name_H-M   'P 1'
#
loop_
_entity.id
_entity.type
_entity.pdbx_description
1 polymer ?
#
loop_
_entity_poly.entity_id
_entity_poly.type
_entity_poly.pdbx_seq_one_letter_code
_entity_poly.pdbx_strand_id
1 'polypeptide(L)'
;MSENQAQEKTGVSPIEVHGVEKRVIGDRVIIRQGVVQSLEANEVTIRQGATLISKATNISVSNSSVAISHSQEASFSSSKSGITIVNGNANFDQSGAKVLLVNGNASLDQSGNILLAAKEVQGTNINTVFFFGKNVHGNVQTAFGAKESILFGLIAGFVSGTFLVLYKLFFGKKQ
;
A
#
# COMPACT_ATOMS: atom_id res chain seq x y z
N MET A 1 30.43 6.22 41.92
CA MET A 1 29.91 7.56 41.58
C MET A 1 29.77 7.61 40.07
N SER A 2 28.55 7.33 39.59
CA SER A 2 27.95 7.69 38.30
C SER A 2 26.50 7.22 38.37
N GLU A 3 25.65 8.14 38.84
CA GLU A 3 24.20 8.09 38.71
C GLU A 3 23.79 8.39 37.25
N ASN A 4 22.52 8.10 36.97
CA ASN A 4 21.73 8.48 35.80
C ASN A 4 21.99 7.72 34.49
N GLN A 5 21.08 6.80 34.15
CA GLN A 5 19.82 7.21 33.50
C GLN A 5 18.66 6.31 33.96
N ALA A 6 17.61 6.96 34.46
CA ALA A 6 16.32 6.35 34.74
C ALA A 6 15.70 5.84 33.43
N GLN A 7 15.63 4.51 33.28
CA GLN A 7 14.69 3.91 32.32
C GLN A 7 13.31 3.92 32.96
N GLU A 8 12.53 4.93 32.60
CA GLU A 8 11.09 4.97 32.83
C GLU A 8 10.44 3.80 32.08
N LYS A 9 10.23 2.68 32.80
CA LYS A 9 9.46 1.53 32.32
C LYS A 9 7.98 1.85 32.42
N THR A 10 7.45 2.52 31.40
CA THR A 10 6.02 2.77 31.27
C THR A 10 5.41 1.82 30.24
N GLY A 11 4.64 0.84 30.73
CA GLY A 11 3.52 0.23 30.01
C GLY A 11 3.81 -1.01 29.17
N VAL A 12 3.25 -2.14 29.62
CA VAL A 12 2.94 -3.41 28.92
C VAL A 12 3.95 -3.84 27.85
N SER A 13 4.83 -4.78 28.20
CA SER A 13 5.85 -5.33 27.31
C SER A 13 5.26 -5.74 25.95
N PRO A 14 5.88 -5.32 24.83
CA PRO A 14 5.40 -5.67 23.51
C PRO A 14 5.42 -7.19 23.29
N ILE A 15 4.42 -7.71 22.58
CA ILE A 15 4.46 -9.09 22.12
C ILE A 15 5.44 -9.15 20.95
N GLU A 16 6.58 -9.81 21.16
CA GLU A 16 7.57 -10.03 20.12
C GLU A 16 7.33 -11.37 19.42
N VAL A 17 7.16 -11.33 18.11
CA VAL A 17 6.95 -12.53 17.29
C VAL A 17 8.20 -12.80 16.46
N HIS A 18 8.81 -13.96 16.73
CA HIS A 18 9.94 -14.52 16.00
C HIS A 18 9.55 -15.91 15.49
N GLY A 19 9.01 -15.98 14.27
CA GLY A 19 8.52 -17.25 13.69
C GLY A 19 7.19 -17.11 12.97
N VAL A 20 6.46 -18.21 12.86
CA VAL A 20 5.17 -18.27 12.16
C VAL A 20 4.04 -18.38 13.16
N GLU A 21 3.19 -17.36 13.23
CA GLU A 21 2.02 -17.34 14.09
C GLU A 21 0.73 -17.22 13.28
N LYS A 22 -0.30 -17.95 13.68
CA LYS A 22 -1.61 -17.86 13.01
C LYS A 22 -2.34 -16.58 13.41
N ARG A 23 -2.34 -16.24 14.69
CA ARG A 23 -3.09 -15.09 15.20
C ARG A 23 -2.39 -14.48 16.39
N VAL A 24 -2.24 -13.16 16.35
CA VAL A 24 -1.66 -12.38 17.45
C VAL A 24 -2.58 -11.21 17.76
N ILE A 25 -2.92 -11.06 19.03
CA ILE A 25 -3.73 -9.94 19.54
C ILE A 25 -2.99 -9.33 20.73
N GLY A 26 -2.87 -8.01 20.75
CA GLY A 26 -2.22 -7.33 21.87
C GLY A 26 -2.38 -5.82 21.80
N ASP A 27 -1.86 -5.11 22.78
CA ASP A 27 -1.83 -3.64 22.73
C ASP A 27 -0.73 -3.16 21.77
N ARG A 28 0.49 -3.68 21.96
CA ARG A 28 1.65 -3.43 21.11
C ARG A 28 2.25 -4.75 20.62
N VAL A 29 2.36 -4.91 19.31
CA VAL A 29 2.93 -6.12 18.68
C VAL A 29 4.09 -5.74 17.77
N ILE A 30 5.21 -6.44 17.97
CA ILE A 30 6.43 -6.27 17.18
C ILE A 30 6.75 -7.59 16.50
N ILE A 31 6.73 -7.59 15.17
CA ILE A 31 7.14 -8.74 14.35
C ILE A 31 8.53 -8.46 13.83
N ARG A 32 9.48 -9.35 14.13
CA ARG A 32 10.84 -9.32 13.62
C ARG A 32 11.14 -10.67 12.99
N GLN A 33 11.42 -10.69 11.68
CA GLN A 33 11.77 -11.94 10.98
C GLN A 33 10.70 -13.03 11.17
N GLY A 34 9.43 -12.62 11.14
CA GLY A 34 8.29 -13.48 11.40
C GLY A 34 7.18 -13.34 10.37
N VAL A 35 6.29 -14.30 10.36
CA VAL A 35 5.10 -14.35 9.52
C VAL A 35 3.88 -14.48 10.42
N VAL A 36 2.93 -13.55 10.30
CA VAL A 36 1.68 -13.60 11.05
C VAL A 36 0.50 -13.61 10.10
N GLN A 37 -0.44 -14.54 10.26
CA GLN A 37 -1.61 -14.57 9.37
C GLN A 37 -2.64 -13.50 9.75
N SER A 38 -3.01 -13.39 11.02
CA SER A 38 -3.96 -12.38 11.51
C SER A 38 -3.38 -11.61 12.69
N LEU A 39 -3.34 -10.29 12.56
CA LEU A 39 -2.78 -9.39 13.57
C LEU A 39 -3.79 -8.29 13.92
N GLU A 40 -4.12 -8.16 15.20
CA GLU A 40 -4.97 -7.08 15.72
C GLU A 40 -4.31 -6.44 16.95
N ALA A 41 -3.97 -5.16 16.85
CA ALA A 41 -3.36 -4.44 17.98
C ALA A 41 -3.63 -2.94 17.92
N ASN A 42 -3.23 -2.18 18.95
CA ASN A 42 -3.25 -0.72 18.84
C ASN A 42 -2.02 -0.23 18.08
N GLU A 43 -0.85 -0.79 18.37
CA GLU A 43 0.41 -0.48 17.69
C GLU A 43 1.03 -1.75 17.10
N VAL A 44 1.34 -1.68 15.81
CA VAL A 44 1.99 -2.77 15.07
C VAL A 44 3.28 -2.25 14.46
N THR A 45 4.37 -2.96 14.71
CA THR A 45 5.64 -2.76 14.01
C THR A 45 6.08 -4.05 13.34
N ILE A 46 6.26 -4.04 12.03
CA ILE A 46 6.70 -5.19 11.24
C ILE A 46 8.05 -4.84 10.62
N ARG A 47 9.10 -5.59 10.97
CA ARG A 47 10.45 -5.43 10.42
C ARG A 47 10.93 -6.76 9.87
N GLN A 48 11.29 -6.78 8.59
CA GLN A 48 11.75 -7.99 7.89
C GLN A 48 10.76 -9.16 8.02
N GLY A 49 9.46 -8.89 7.93
CA GLY A 49 8.40 -9.87 8.15
C GLY A 49 7.34 -9.88 7.06
N ALA A 50 6.38 -10.79 7.22
CA ALA A 50 5.20 -10.84 6.39
C ALA A 50 3.91 -10.92 7.21
N THR A 51 2.85 -10.28 6.77
CA THR A 51 1.53 -10.41 7.41
C THR A 51 0.43 -10.51 6.37
N LEU A 52 -0.55 -11.41 6.60
CA LEU A 52 -1.67 -11.54 5.66
C LEU A 52 -2.73 -10.47 5.96
N ILE A 53 -3.17 -10.34 7.21
CA ILE A 53 -4.14 -9.33 7.63
C ILE A 53 -3.60 -8.63 8.87
N SER A 54 -3.44 -7.31 8.80
CA SER A 54 -3.13 -6.46 9.94
C SER A 54 -4.19 -5.38 10.14
N LYS A 55 -4.67 -5.27 11.37
CA LYS A 55 -5.59 -4.23 11.79
C LYS A 55 -5.03 -3.56 13.04
N ALA A 56 -4.72 -2.27 12.94
CA ALA A 56 -4.26 -1.54 14.11
C ALA A 56 -4.51 -0.04 14.03
N THR A 57 -4.44 0.67 15.14
CA THR A 57 -4.52 2.13 15.11
C THR A 57 -3.31 2.70 14.37
N ASN A 58 -2.10 2.25 14.74
CA ASN A 58 -0.85 2.67 14.12
C ASN A 58 -0.10 1.46 13.55
N ILE A 59 0.24 1.51 12.26
CA ILE A 59 0.99 0.46 11.58
C ILE A 59 2.31 1.04 11.05
N SER A 60 3.43 0.46 11.47
CA SER A 60 4.77 0.74 10.94
C SER A 60 5.36 -0.51 10.30
N VAL A 61 5.69 -0.43 9.01
CA VAL A 61 6.16 -1.57 8.20
C VAL A 61 7.46 -1.17 7.53
N SER A 62 8.53 -1.91 7.79
CA SER A 62 9.86 -1.66 7.20
C SER A 62 10.44 -2.94 6.62
N ASN A 63 10.92 -2.88 5.37
CA ASN A 63 11.52 -4.02 4.66
C ASN A 63 10.66 -5.28 4.73
N SER A 64 9.34 -5.13 4.58
CA SER A 64 8.37 -6.18 4.86
C SER A 64 7.25 -6.21 3.82
N SER A 65 6.40 -7.22 3.91
CA SER A 65 5.22 -7.33 3.05
C SER A 65 3.92 -7.57 3.82
N VAL A 66 2.85 -6.88 3.42
CA VAL A 66 1.54 -7.02 4.08
C VAL A 66 0.44 -7.19 3.03
N ALA A 67 -0.33 -8.27 3.06
CA ALA A 67 -1.35 -8.48 2.04
C ALA A 67 -2.55 -7.53 2.21
N ILE A 68 -3.09 -7.41 3.43
CA ILE A 68 -4.18 -6.49 3.76
C ILE A 68 -3.82 -5.75 5.04
N SER A 69 -3.87 -4.41 5.01
CA SER A 69 -3.69 -3.58 6.19
C SER A 69 -4.82 -2.57 6.35
N HIS A 70 -5.30 -2.40 7.58
CA HIS A 70 -6.28 -1.39 7.95
C HIS A 70 -5.81 -0.63 9.19
N SER A 71 -5.66 0.69 9.06
CA SER A 71 -5.23 1.53 10.18
C SER A 71 -5.77 2.94 10.19
N GLN A 72 -5.58 3.62 11.32
CA GLN A 72 -5.77 5.07 11.41
C GLN A 72 -4.54 5.79 10.85
N GLU A 73 -3.34 5.36 11.21
CA GLU A 73 -2.09 5.85 10.66
C GLU A 73 -1.21 4.70 10.17
N ALA A 74 -0.59 4.91 9.02
CA ALA A 74 0.25 3.91 8.36
C ALA A 74 1.58 4.53 7.92
N SER A 75 2.68 3.84 8.21
CA SER A 75 4.00 4.17 7.71
C SER A 75 4.64 2.94 7.09
N PHE A 76 4.92 2.98 5.80
CA PHE A 76 5.55 1.92 5.03
C PHE A 76 6.88 2.45 4.48
N SER A 77 7.97 1.75 4.78
CA SER A 77 9.32 2.07 4.29
C SER A 77 9.94 0.85 3.62
N SER A 78 10.40 0.99 2.37
CA SER A 78 10.99 -0.09 1.59
C SER A 78 10.13 -1.38 1.59
N SER A 79 8.81 -1.23 1.55
CA SER A 79 7.85 -2.30 1.82
C SER A 79 6.79 -2.44 0.73
N LYS A 80 6.17 -3.63 0.64
CA LYS A 80 5.12 -3.91 -0.34
C LYS A 80 3.82 -4.28 0.35
N SER A 81 2.70 -3.78 -0.16
CA SER A 81 1.38 -4.14 0.34
C SER A 81 0.41 -4.53 -0.78
N GLY A 82 -0.57 -5.35 -0.44
CA GLY A 82 -1.68 -5.67 -1.34
C GLY A 82 -2.73 -4.55 -1.27
N ILE A 83 -3.59 -4.63 -0.27
CA ILE A 83 -4.65 -3.64 0.00
C ILE A 83 -4.31 -2.93 1.30
N THR A 84 -4.26 -1.60 1.26
CA THR A 84 -3.99 -0.77 2.43
C THR A 84 -5.07 0.30 2.55
N ILE A 85 -5.77 0.29 3.68
CA ILE A 85 -6.83 1.24 4.02
C ILE A 85 -6.37 2.04 5.22
N VAL A 86 -6.30 3.36 5.06
CA VAL A 86 -5.81 4.29 6.08
C VAL A 86 -6.85 5.38 6.30
N ASN A 87 -7.44 5.41 7.50
CA ASN A 87 -8.50 6.36 7.83
C ASN A 87 -7.97 7.77 8.16
N GLY A 88 -6.69 7.90 8.49
CA GLY A 88 -5.99 9.15 8.76
C GLY A 88 -4.86 9.35 7.76
N ASN A 89 -3.64 9.44 8.26
CA ASN A 89 -2.46 9.78 7.47
C ASN A 89 -1.66 8.54 7.08
N ALA A 90 -1.21 8.51 5.83
CA ALA A 90 -0.36 7.46 5.29
C ALA A 90 0.98 8.05 4.85
N ASN A 91 2.07 7.38 5.22
CA ASN A 91 3.41 7.67 4.73
C ASN A 91 3.97 6.43 4.03
N PHE A 92 4.34 6.54 2.76
CA PHE A 92 4.97 5.48 1.99
C PHE A 92 6.26 6.02 1.38
N ASP A 93 7.39 5.51 1.86
CA ASP A 93 8.72 5.82 1.36
C ASP A 93 9.31 4.56 0.72
N GLN A 94 9.73 4.65 -0.55
CA GLN A 94 10.27 3.53 -1.32
C GLN A 94 9.38 2.27 -1.28
N SER A 95 8.07 2.49 -1.22
CA SER A 95 7.09 1.45 -0.92
C SER A 95 5.99 1.37 -1.98
N GLY A 96 5.22 0.29 -2.00
CA GLY A 96 4.12 0.17 -2.96
C GLY A 96 2.93 -0.60 -2.44
N ALA A 97 1.74 -0.28 -2.94
CA ALA A 97 0.49 -0.99 -2.65
C ALA A 97 -0.22 -1.35 -3.96
N LYS A 98 -0.88 -2.50 -4.05
CA LYS A 98 -1.79 -2.70 -5.19
C LYS A 98 -2.96 -1.71 -5.11
N VAL A 99 -3.54 -1.59 -3.93
CA VAL A 99 -4.69 -0.72 -3.68
C VAL A 99 -4.42 0.08 -2.41
N LEU A 100 -4.32 1.40 -2.52
CA LEU A 100 -4.10 2.33 -1.42
C LEU A 100 -5.27 3.28 -1.30
N LEU A 101 -5.99 3.19 -0.18
CA LEU A 101 -7.10 4.09 0.17
C LEU A 101 -6.68 4.90 1.40
N VAL A 102 -6.67 6.22 1.28
CA VAL A 102 -6.28 7.14 2.35
C VAL A 102 -7.35 8.22 2.50
N ASN A 103 -7.97 8.32 3.67
CA ASN A 103 -9.03 9.31 3.90
C ASN A 103 -8.48 10.68 4.35
N GLY A 104 -7.28 10.71 4.92
CA GLY A 104 -6.52 11.93 5.24
C GLY A 104 -5.43 12.23 4.21
N ASN A 105 -4.22 12.52 4.70
CA ASN A 105 -3.09 12.92 3.86
C ASN A 105 -2.20 11.73 3.52
N ALA A 106 -1.86 11.56 2.24
CA ALA A 106 -0.95 10.54 1.77
C ALA A 106 0.39 11.18 1.36
N SER A 107 1.44 10.95 2.16
CA SER A 107 2.81 11.28 1.80
C SER A 107 3.44 10.08 1.10
N LEU A 108 3.82 10.24 -0.15
CA LEU A 108 4.23 9.18 -1.04
C LEU A 108 5.55 9.57 -1.72
N ASP A 109 6.65 8.93 -1.35
CA ASP A 109 7.97 9.16 -1.93
C ASP A 109 8.53 7.88 -2.55
N GLN A 110 8.94 7.98 -3.82
CA GLN A 110 9.45 6.84 -4.60
C GLN A 110 8.54 5.61 -4.49
N SER A 111 7.24 5.83 -4.66
CA SER A 111 6.22 4.81 -4.36
C SER A 111 5.42 4.39 -5.59
N GLY A 112 4.95 3.15 -5.59
CA GLY A 112 4.26 2.54 -6.73
C GLY A 112 2.91 1.93 -6.35
N ASN A 113 1.82 2.40 -6.96
CA ASN A 113 0.47 1.92 -6.65
C ASN A 113 -0.37 1.59 -7.88
N ILE A 114 -1.14 0.48 -7.90
CA ILE A 114 -2.05 0.24 -9.04
C ILE A 114 -3.26 1.17 -8.93
N LEU A 115 -3.92 1.18 -7.77
CA LEU A 115 -5.02 2.09 -7.48
C LEU A 115 -4.66 2.91 -6.24
N LEU A 116 -4.70 4.24 -6.38
CA LEU A 116 -4.52 5.20 -5.31
C LEU A 116 -5.78 6.05 -5.19
N ALA A 117 -6.45 5.99 -4.04
CA ALA A 117 -7.57 6.85 -3.71
C ALA A 117 -7.22 7.65 -2.44
N ALA A 118 -7.03 8.96 -2.57
CA ALA A 118 -6.66 9.83 -1.45
C ALA A 118 -7.20 11.24 -1.63
N LYS A 119 -7.59 11.92 -0.54
CA LYS A 119 -8.06 13.32 -0.64
C LYS A 119 -6.91 14.25 -1.02
N GLU A 120 -5.80 14.11 -0.32
CA GLU A 120 -4.58 14.88 -0.52
C GLU A 120 -3.40 13.93 -0.67
N VAL A 121 -2.64 14.12 -1.75
CA VAL A 121 -1.39 13.38 -2.01
C VAL A 121 -0.25 14.36 -2.10
N GLN A 122 0.83 14.08 -1.40
CA GLN A 122 2.07 14.85 -1.44
C GLN A 122 3.28 13.92 -1.62
N GLY A 123 4.32 14.41 -2.27
CA GLY A 123 5.60 13.70 -2.39
C GLY A 123 6.16 13.64 -3.81
N THR A 124 7.17 12.79 -3.99
CA THR A 124 8.02 12.76 -5.19
C THR A 124 8.08 11.37 -5.80
N ASN A 125 8.13 11.29 -7.14
CA ASN A 125 8.25 10.02 -7.87
C ASN A 125 7.15 9.01 -7.51
N ILE A 126 5.90 9.46 -7.58
CA ILE A 126 4.73 8.63 -7.28
C ILE A 126 4.23 8.02 -8.59
N ASN A 127 4.38 6.71 -8.72
CA ASN A 127 3.93 5.97 -9.89
C ASN A 127 2.58 5.34 -9.59
N THR A 128 1.54 5.71 -10.33
CA THR A 128 0.25 5.04 -10.18
C THR A 128 -0.50 4.81 -11.47
N VAL A 129 -1.24 3.70 -11.57
CA VAL A 129 -2.03 3.37 -12.76
C VAL A 129 -3.34 4.15 -12.73
N PHE A 130 -4.09 4.07 -11.63
CA PHE A 130 -5.36 4.78 -11.45
C PHE A 130 -5.30 5.64 -10.19
N PHE A 131 -5.54 6.95 -10.37
CA PHE A 131 -5.57 7.91 -9.27
C PHE A 131 -6.96 8.53 -9.10
N PHE A 132 -7.46 8.52 -7.86
CA PHE A 132 -8.70 9.16 -7.46
C PHE A 132 -8.43 10.10 -6.28
N GLY A 133 -8.37 11.40 -6.54
CA GLY A 133 -8.14 12.39 -5.49
C GLY A 133 -8.51 13.80 -5.90
N LYS A 134 -8.57 14.71 -4.92
CA LYS A 134 -8.94 16.12 -5.16
C LYS A 134 -7.71 17.00 -5.33
N ASN A 135 -6.73 16.86 -4.45
CA ASN A 135 -5.55 17.73 -4.42
C ASN A 135 -4.27 16.89 -4.49
N VAL A 136 -3.33 17.31 -5.34
CA VAL A 136 -2.02 16.68 -5.51
C VAL A 136 -0.95 17.77 -5.41
N HIS A 137 -0.08 17.65 -4.41
CA HIS A 137 1.04 18.55 -4.17
C HIS A 137 2.35 17.77 -4.36
N GLY A 138 2.77 17.59 -5.60
CA GLY A 138 3.97 16.82 -5.92
C GLY A 138 4.06 16.39 -7.38
N ASN A 139 5.16 15.72 -7.73
CA ASN A 139 5.34 15.15 -9.07
C ASN A 139 4.78 13.71 -9.09
N VAL A 140 3.49 13.61 -9.42
CA VAL A 140 2.81 12.32 -9.61
C VAL A 140 2.89 11.93 -11.07
N GLN A 141 3.61 10.83 -11.36
CA GLN A 141 3.67 10.25 -12.69
C GLN A 141 2.60 9.16 -12.79
N THR A 142 1.41 9.55 -13.25
CA THR A 142 0.35 8.59 -13.54
C THR A 142 0.64 7.88 -14.87
N ALA A 143 0.70 6.55 -14.87
CA ALA A 143 0.85 5.77 -16.09
C ALA A 143 -0.37 5.93 -17.03
N PHE A 144 -1.54 6.21 -16.45
CA PHE A 144 -2.75 6.62 -17.16
C PHE A 144 -3.42 7.79 -16.42
N GLY A 145 -3.12 9.01 -16.83
CA GLY A 145 -3.96 10.17 -16.48
C GLY A 145 -5.20 10.22 -17.37
N ALA A 146 -6.16 11.12 -17.07
CA ALA A 146 -7.41 11.20 -17.84
C ALA A 146 -7.19 11.42 -19.34
N LYS A 147 -6.12 12.12 -19.74
CA LYS A 147 -5.77 12.37 -21.14
C LYS A 147 -5.10 11.16 -21.79
N GLU A 148 -4.19 10.52 -21.08
CA GLU A 148 -3.45 9.34 -21.53
C GLU A 148 -4.38 8.11 -21.64
N SER A 149 -5.37 7.98 -20.76
CA SER A 149 -6.43 6.96 -20.84
C SER A 149 -7.26 7.08 -22.11
N ILE A 150 -7.60 8.30 -22.53
CA ILE A 150 -8.34 8.54 -23.78
C ILE A 150 -7.50 8.08 -24.97
N LEU A 151 -6.22 8.45 -25.01
CA LEU A 151 -5.32 8.09 -26.11
C LEU A 151 -5.08 6.57 -26.17
N PHE A 152 -4.87 5.93 -25.02
CA PHE A 152 -4.73 4.48 -24.95
C PHE A 152 -6.00 3.76 -25.37
N GLY A 153 -7.17 4.22 -24.92
CA GLY A 153 -8.46 3.69 -25.36
C GLY A 153 -8.65 3.80 -26.87
N LEU A 154 -8.22 4.91 -27.47
CA LEU A 154 -8.25 5.12 -28.92
C LEU A 154 -7.34 4.14 -29.66
N ILE A 155 -6.09 3.98 -29.22
CA ILE A 155 -5.12 3.06 -29.84
C ILE A 155 -5.58 1.61 -29.68
N ALA A 156 -5.92 1.20 -28.46
CA ALA A 156 -6.39 -0.15 -28.16
C ALA A 156 -7.67 -0.48 -28.93
N GLY A 157 -8.61 0.47 -28.99
CA GLY A 157 -9.84 0.35 -29.77
C GLY A 157 -9.58 0.23 -31.26
N PHE A 158 -8.64 1.01 -31.80
CA PHE A 158 -8.27 0.94 -33.22
C PHE A 158 -7.62 -0.40 -33.59
N VAL A 159 -6.68 -0.87 -32.77
CA VAL A 159 -6.02 -2.19 -32.97
C VAL A 159 -7.04 -3.31 -32.87
N SER A 160 -7.87 -3.29 -31.82
CA SER A 160 -8.90 -4.32 -31.59
C SER A 160 -9.94 -4.31 -32.71
N GLY A 161 -10.43 -3.15 -33.13
CA GLY A 161 -11.39 -3.00 -34.23
C GLY A 161 -10.83 -3.51 -35.56
N THR A 162 -9.57 -3.19 -35.85
CA THR A 162 -8.88 -3.68 -37.06
C THR A 162 -8.78 -5.21 -37.04
N PHE A 163 -8.38 -5.79 -35.90
CA PHE A 163 -8.31 -7.24 -35.72
C PHE A 163 -9.68 -7.91 -35.89
N LEU A 164 -10.75 -7.33 -35.34
CA LEU A 164 -12.11 -7.88 -35.41
C LEU A 164 -12.65 -7.86 -36.85
N VAL A 165 -12.40 -6.77 -37.58
CA VAL A 165 -12.75 -6.66 -39.01
C VAL A 165 -12.00 -7.69 -39.85
N LEU A 166 -10.68 -7.82 -39.63
CA LEU A 166 -9.87 -8.82 -40.33
C LEU A 166 -10.33 -10.25 -39.99
N TYR A 167 -10.58 -10.55 -38.72
CA TYR A 167 -11.08 -11.85 -38.29
C TYR A 167 -12.43 -12.19 -38.96
N LYS A 168 -13.37 -11.24 -38.98
CA LYS A 168 -14.67 -11.42 -39.64
C LYS A 168 -14.53 -11.58 -41.16
N LEU A 169 -13.57 -10.92 -41.79
CA LEU A 169 -13.32 -11.04 -43.23
C LEU A 169 -12.75 -12.43 -43.59
N PHE A 170 -11.81 -12.95 -42.80
CA PHE A 170 -11.14 -14.23 -43.07
C PHE A 170 -11.92 -15.45 -42.57
N PHE A 171 -12.68 -15.33 -41.47
CA PHE A 171 -13.38 -16.46 -40.85
C PHE A 171 -14.92 -16.35 -40.88
N GLY A 172 -15.48 -15.24 -41.38
CA GLY A 172 -16.94 -15.01 -41.42
C GLY A 172 -17.69 -15.63 -42.61
N LYS A 173 -17.02 -16.35 -43.52
CA LYS A 173 -17.67 -17.10 -44.60
C LYS A 173 -17.70 -18.61 -44.28
N LYS A 174 -18.69 -19.02 -43.51
CA LYS A 174 -19.22 -20.39 -43.51
C LYS A 174 -20.73 -20.35 -43.28
N GLN A 175 -21.46 -19.97 -44.33
CA GLN A 175 -22.75 -20.51 -44.72
C GLN A 175 -22.78 -20.56 -46.25
#